data_AF-A0A3D0N4Q7-F1
#
_entry.id   AF-A0A3D0N4Q7-F1
#
_cell.length_a   1.000
_cell.length_b   1.000
_cell.length_c   1.000
_cell.angle_alpha   90.00
_cell.angle_beta   90.00
_cell.angle_gamma   90.00
#
_symmetry.space_group_name_H-M   'P 1'
#
loop_
_entity.id
_entity.type
_entity.pdbx_description
1 polymer ?
#
loop_
_entity_poly.entity_id
_entity_poly.type
_entity_poly.pdbx_seq_one_letter_code
_entity_poly.pdbx_strand_id
1 'polypeptide(L)'
;MQWLRETLAADTQTPTIVVWHYGFHDRLTASSCGHLMRGSTCADSAEALDAIEQAPNVIATLCGHSHWNQVNVVEGITHVQNPGFAEWPNAYRVFRVYRDRIEWELRQVANRGLIREAFTPEKAQSWMISTGPGDLTGTVPLTRVLPKRR
;
A
#
# COMPACT_ATOMS: atom_id res chain seq x y z
N MET A 1 10.38 -0.38 18.53
CA MET A 1 10.90 -1.00 17.29
C MET A 1 11.68 -2.31 17.49
N GLN A 2 12.32 -2.55 18.64
CA GLN A 2 13.00 -3.83 18.94
C GLN A 2 12.17 -5.08 18.63
N TRP A 3 10.92 -5.12 19.10
CA TRP A 3 10.00 -6.24 18.85
C TRP A 3 9.84 -6.58 17.36
N LEU A 4 9.73 -5.58 16.48
CA LEU A 4 9.57 -5.79 15.04
C LEU A 4 10.83 -6.46 14.45
N ARG A 5 12.02 -5.97 14.85
CA ARG A 5 13.30 -6.54 14.41
C ARG A 5 13.45 -8.00 14.85
N GLU A 6 13.13 -8.29 16.11
CA GLU A 6 13.19 -9.66 16.65
C GLU A 6 12.19 -10.58 15.95
N THR A 7 10.97 -10.10 15.69
CA THR A 7 9.93 -10.85 14.99
C THR A 7 10.35 -11.20 13.56
N LEU A 8 10.87 -10.23 12.82
CA LEU A 8 11.35 -10.45 11.45
C LEU A 8 12.65 -11.29 11.39
N ALA A 9 13.47 -11.27 12.43
CA ALA A 9 14.68 -12.10 12.52
C ALA A 9 14.37 -13.56 12.86
N ALA A 10 13.25 -13.84 13.54
CA ALA A 10 12.86 -15.18 13.95
C ALA A 10 12.48 -16.09 12.77
N ASP A 11 11.98 -15.53 11.68
CA ASP A 11 11.69 -16.23 10.43
C ASP A 11 12.10 -15.37 9.24
N THR A 12 13.11 -15.84 8.50
CA THR A 12 13.65 -15.16 7.32
C THR A 12 13.34 -15.91 6.02
N GLN A 13 12.49 -16.94 6.07
CA GLN A 13 12.18 -17.81 4.94
C GLN A 13 10.73 -17.67 4.48
N THR A 14 9.78 -17.50 5.41
CA THR A 14 8.36 -17.39 5.05
C THR A 14 8.05 -16.03 4.44
N PRO A 15 7.49 -15.95 3.23
CA PRO A 15 7.10 -14.68 2.61
C PRO A 15 6.16 -13.89 3.53
N THR A 16 6.57 -12.69 3.90
CA THR A 16 5.94 -11.89 4.95
C THR A 16 5.37 -10.59 4.38
N ILE A 17 4.17 -10.25 4.85
CA ILE A 17 3.51 -8.97 4.58
C ILE A 17 3.45 -8.19 5.88
N VAL A 18 3.89 -6.94 5.86
CA VAL A 18 3.76 -6.04 7.01
C VAL A 18 2.55 -5.13 6.84
N VAL A 19 1.66 -5.13 7.83
CA VAL A 19 0.48 -4.26 7.83
C VAL A 19 0.72 -3.09 8.79
N TRP A 20 0.60 -1.87 8.28
CA TRP A 20 0.87 -0.64 9.01
C TRP A 20 -0.13 0.45 8.58
N HIS A 21 -0.43 1.45 9.42
CA HIS A 21 -1.44 2.45 9.03
C HIS A 21 -0.91 3.46 8.02
N TYR A 22 0.28 4.01 8.27
CA TYR A 22 0.93 5.07 7.49
C TYR A 22 1.67 4.51 6.26
N GLY A 23 1.88 5.33 5.22
CA GLY A 23 2.75 4.92 4.12
C GLY A 23 4.22 4.86 4.52
N PHE A 24 4.99 4.04 3.80
CA PHE A 24 6.46 4.05 3.86
C PHE A 24 7.05 4.74 2.63
N HIS A 25 6.46 4.50 1.46
CA HIS A 25 6.81 5.17 0.21
C HIS A 25 5.55 5.68 -0.47
N ASP A 26 5.56 6.97 -0.80
CA ASP A 26 4.50 7.66 -1.54
C ASP A 26 5.04 8.25 -2.84
N ARG A 27 4.15 8.45 -3.82
CA ARG A 27 4.48 9.09 -5.09
C ARG A 27 4.30 10.56 -4.83
N LEU A 28 5.39 11.27 -4.56
CA LEU A 28 5.39 12.69 -4.22
C LEU A 28 5.25 13.58 -5.46
N THR A 29 4.28 13.27 -6.32
CA THR A 29 4.03 13.94 -7.59
C THR A 29 2.59 14.45 -7.66
N ALA A 30 2.29 15.31 -8.65
CA ALA A 30 0.91 15.61 -8.98
C ALA A 30 0.21 14.35 -9.51
N SER A 31 -1.03 14.13 -9.09
CA SER A 31 -1.93 13.15 -9.66
C SER A 31 -2.41 13.56 -11.06
N SER A 32 -3.12 12.66 -11.75
CA SER A 32 -3.72 12.93 -13.06
C SER A 32 -4.73 14.08 -13.07
N CYS A 33 -5.31 14.46 -11.92
CA CYS A 33 -6.20 15.61 -11.78
C CYS A 33 -5.51 16.85 -11.17
N GLY A 34 -4.18 16.86 -11.07
CA GLY A 34 -3.40 18.00 -10.58
C GLY A 34 -3.30 18.13 -9.06
N HIS A 35 -3.85 17.20 -8.28
CA HIS A 35 -3.66 17.20 -6.83
C HIS A 35 -2.22 16.80 -6.47
N LEU A 36 -1.56 17.63 -5.67
CA LEU A 36 -0.19 17.37 -5.21
C LEU A 36 -0.19 16.38 -4.04
N MET A 37 0.29 15.16 -4.29
CA MET A 37 0.42 14.12 -3.29
C MET A 37 1.52 14.48 -2.27
N ARG A 38 1.29 14.14 -1.00
CA ARG A 38 2.20 14.39 0.12
C ARG A 38 2.61 13.08 0.79
N GLY A 39 3.73 13.11 1.50
CA GLY A 39 4.15 11.96 2.30
C GLY A 39 3.14 11.69 3.42
N SER A 40 2.91 10.41 3.66
CA SER A 40 1.92 9.88 4.61
C SER A 40 2.58 9.14 5.76
N THR A 41 3.84 9.45 6.06
CA THR A 41 4.64 8.81 7.10
C THR A 41 4.32 9.36 8.49
N CYS A 42 4.66 8.60 9.52
CA CYS A 42 4.64 9.02 10.92
C CYS A 42 6.07 9.05 11.51
N ALA A 43 6.21 9.51 12.76
CA ALA A 43 7.51 9.63 13.43
C ALA A 43 8.32 8.32 13.42
N ASP A 44 7.63 7.18 13.56
CA ASP A 44 8.27 5.86 13.63
C ASP A 44 8.43 5.19 12.25
N SER A 45 7.91 5.78 11.17
CA SER A 45 7.92 5.15 9.84
C SER A 45 9.32 4.86 9.33
N ALA A 46 10.30 5.74 9.60
CA ALA A 46 11.68 5.54 9.15
C ALA A 46 12.33 4.33 9.84
N GLU A 47 12.23 4.25 11.17
CA GLU A 47 12.83 3.14 11.92
C GLU A 47 12.14 1.80 11.62
N ALA A 48 10.82 1.82 11.41
CA ALA A 48 10.08 0.63 10.98
C ALA A 48 10.48 0.20 9.55
N LEU A 49 10.63 1.15 8.61
CA LEU A 49 11.08 0.85 7.26
C LEU A 49 12.48 0.23 7.26
N ASP A 50 13.41 0.75 8.06
CA ASP A 50 14.75 0.17 8.19
C ASP A 50 14.71 -1.30 8.62
N ALA A 51 13.83 -1.66 9.56
CA ALA A 51 13.65 -3.04 10.00
C ALA A 51 13.05 -3.92 8.89
N ILE A 52 12.06 -3.38 8.16
CA ILE A 52 11.37 -4.05 7.06
C ILE A 52 12.33 -4.33 5.90
N GLU A 53 13.14 -3.35 5.50
CA GLU A 53 14.06 -3.47 4.37
C GLU A 53 15.20 -4.46 4.64
N GLN A 54 15.62 -4.58 5.90
CA GLN A 54 16.63 -5.56 6.34
C GLN A 54 16.12 -7.00 6.34
N ALA A 55 14.81 -7.23 6.43
CA ALA A 55 14.22 -8.56 6.42
C ALA A 55 14.12 -9.11 4.98
N PRO A 56 14.79 -10.23 4.66
CA PRO A 56 14.87 -10.71 3.28
C PRO A 56 13.55 -11.31 2.77
N ASN A 57 12.68 -11.74 3.68
CA ASN A 57 11.40 -12.38 3.38
C ASN A 57 10.21 -11.42 3.37
N VAL A 58 10.38 -10.12 3.68
CA VAL A 58 9.29 -9.16 3.50
C VAL A 58 9.11 -8.86 2.01
N ILE A 59 7.92 -9.18 1.49
CA ILE A 59 7.59 -9.05 0.07
C ILE A 59 6.63 -7.89 -0.20
N ALA A 60 5.88 -7.45 0.81
CA ALA A 60 4.94 -6.35 0.67
C ALA A 60 4.66 -5.64 2.00
N THR A 61 4.21 -4.39 1.88
CA THR A 61 3.57 -3.66 2.97
C THR A 61 2.15 -3.25 2.56
N LEU A 62 1.21 -3.27 3.49
CA LEU A 62 -0.17 -2.82 3.29
C LEU A 62 -0.45 -1.65 4.23
N CYS A 63 -0.94 -0.53 3.70
CA CYS A 63 -1.29 0.65 4.47
C CYS A 63 -2.55 1.38 3.98
N GLY A 64 -2.92 2.42 4.72
CA GLY A 64 -4.00 3.36 4.41
C GLY A 64 -3.55 4.79 4.64
N HIS A 65 -4.25 5.51 5.52
CA HIS A 65 -3.94 6.88 5.98
C HIS A 65 -4.12 8.02 4.98
N SER A 66 -3.57 7.93 3.76
CA SER A 66 -3.67 9.04 2.78
C SER A 66 -5.00 9.08 2.03
N HIS A 67 -5.75 7.99 2.11
CA HIS A 67 -7.03 7.75 1.45
C HIS A 67 -6.96 7.73 -0.09
N TRP A 68 -5.82 7.92 -0.75
CA TRP A 68 -5.65 7.61 -2.18
C TRP A 68 -5.14 6.19 -2.41
N ASN A 69 -5.46 5.66 -3.59
CA ASN A 69 -5.07 4.32 -4.03
C ASN A 69 -3.69 4.36 -4.70
N GLN A 70 -2.75 3.56 -4.22
CA GLN A 70 -1.39 3.57 -4.76
C GLN A 70 -0.64 2.26 -4.56
N VAL A 71 0.22 1.90 -5.51
CA VAL A 71 1.19 0.80 -5.40
C VAL A 71 2.59 1.22 -5.85
N ASN A 72 3.59 1.05 -5.00
CA ASN A 72 4.99 1.21 -5.40
C ASN A 72 5.73 -0.11 -5.25
N VAL A 73 6.80 -0.28 -6.03
CA VAL A 73 7.79 -1.33 -5.80
C VAL A 73 9.12 -0.64 -5.55
N VAL A 74 9.65 -0.81 -4.34
CA VAL A 74 10.92 -0.21 -3.90
C VAL A 74 11.77 -1.32 -3.30
N GLU A 75 13.02 -1.46 -3.77
CA GLU A 75 13.94 -2.52 -3.34
C GLU A 75 13.30 -3.93 -3.32
N GLY A 76 12.43 -4.22 -4.29
CA GLY A 76 11.74 -5.51 -4.41
C GLY A 76 10.57 -5.74 -3.44
N ILE A 77 10.23 -4.77 -2.59
CA ILE A 77 9.05 -4.80 -1.71
C ILE A 77 7.90 -4.06 -2.38
N THR A 78 6.71 -4.68 -2.41
CA THR A 78 5.49 -4.04 -2.95
C THR A 78 4.78 -3.25 -1.84
N HIS A 79 4.78 -1.94 -1.92
CA HIS A 79 4.08 -1.04 -1.00
C HIS A 79 2.70 -0.72 -1.53
N VAL A 80 1.66 -1.22 -0.86
CA VAL A 80 0.27 -1.06 -1.25
C VAL A 80 -0.42 -0.12 -0.27
N GLN A 81 -0.94 1.00 -0.79
CA GLN A 81 -1.81 1.89 -0.04
C GLN A 81 -3.25 1.80 -0.57
N ASN A 82 -4.17 1.51 0.33
CA ASN A 82 -5.59 1.48 0.03
C ASN A 82 -6.22 2.88 0.12
N PRO A 83 -7.24 3.13 -0.71
CA PRO A 83 -8.10 4.28 -0.52
C PRO A 83 -8.98 4.09 0.73
N GLY A 84 -9.67 5.17 1.11
CA GLY A 84 -10.67 5.12 2.18
C GLY A 84 -11.81 4.14 1.83
N PHE A 85 -12.22 3.33 2.81
CA PHE A 85 -13.39 2.45 2.64
C PHE A 85 -14.70 3.17 3.01
N ALA A 86 -14.64 4.08 3.98
CA ALA A 86 -15.82 4.76 4.50
C ALA A 86 -16.21 5.99 3.67
N GLU A 87 -15.33 6.46 2.78
CA GLU A 87 -15.51 7.67 1.98
C GLU A 87 -15.69 7.33 0.49
N TRP A 88 -16.64 7.96 -0.18
CA TRP A 88 -16.85 7.75 -1.62
C TRP A 88 -15.81 8.49 -2.47
N PRO A 89 -15.25 7.91 -3.56
CA PRO A 89 -15.37 6.54 -4.02
C PRO A 89 -14.60 5.61 -3.10
N ASN A 90 -15.36 4.74 -2.45
CA ASN A 90 -14.84 3.78 -1.52
C ASN A 90 -14.31 2.60 -2.29
N ALA A 91 -13.17 2.08 -1.86
CA ALA A 91 -12.71 0.83 -2.39
C ALA A 91 -11.96 0.03 -1.34
N TYR A 92 -11.91 -1.28 -1.59
CA TYR A 92 -11.15 -2.23 -0.82
C TYR A 92 -10.38 -3.11 -1.79
N ARG A 93 -9.32 -3.75 -1.31
CA ARG A 93 -8.58 -4.73 -2.11
C ARG A 93 -8.92 -6.13 -1.68
N VAL A 94 -9.00 -7.01 -2.67
CA VAL A 94 -9.08 -8.46 -2.46
C VAL A 94 -7.73 -9.05 -2.83
N PHE A 95 -7.09 -9.71 -1.86
CA PHE A 95 -5.84 -10.43 -2.05
C PHE A 95 -6.13 -11.93 -2.14
N ARG A 96 -5.60 -12.59 -3.17
CA ARG A 96 -5.66 -14.05 -3.37
C ARG A 96 -4.24 -14.59 -3.27
N VAL A 97 -4.02 -15.50 -2.33
CA VAL A 97 -2.70 -16.09 -2.08
C VAL A 97 -2.62 -17.44 -2.78
N TYR A 98 -1.63 -17.59 -3.64
CA TYR A 98 -1.32 -18.83 -4.35
C TYR A 98 0.04 -19.38 -3.88
N ARG A 99 0.45 -20.50 -4.44
CA ARG A 99 1.71 -21.17 -4.09
C ARG A 99 2.95 -20.34 -4.44
N ASP A 100 2.88 -19.49 -5.46
CA ASP A 100 4.03 -18.78 -6.04
C ASP A 100 3.87 -17.25 -6.04
N ARG A 101 2.65 -16.75 -5.82
CA ARG A 101 2.34 -15.31 -5.87
C ARG A 101 1.13 -14.95 -5.02
N ILE A 102 0.97 -13.65 -4.82
CA ILE A 102 -0.28 -13.02 -4.39
C ILE A 102 -0.81 -12.24 -5.58
N GLU A 103 -2.08 -12.41 -5.91
CA GLU A 103 -2.80 -11.53 -6.84
C GLU A 103 -3.68 -10.58 -6.03
N TRP A 104 -3.81 -9.36 -6.49
CA TRP A 104 -4.70 -8.41 -5.86
C TRP A 104 -5.45 -7.57 -6.89
N GLU A 105 -6.65 -7.16 -6.53
CA GLU A 105 -7.46 -6.23 -7.32
C GLU A 105 -8.17 -5.25 -6.40
N LEU A 106 -8.36 -4.03 -6.88
CA LEU A 106 -9.19 -3.03 -6.24
C LEU A 106 -10.66 -3.27 -6.62
N ARG A 107 -11.54 -3.23 -5.62
CA ARG A 107 -12.99 -3.34 -5.79
C ARG A 107 -13.68 -2.15 -5.15
N GLN A 108 -14.70 -1.65 -5.83
CA GLN A 108 -15.56 -0.58 -5.33
C GLN A 108 -16.78 -1.17 -4.62
N VAL A 109 -17.29 -0.48 -3.59
CA VAL A 109 -18.53 -0.93 -2.94
C VAL A 109 -19.71 -0.62 -3.86
N ALA A 110 -20.51 -1.63 -4.18
CA ALA A 110 -21.66 -1.49 -5.09
C ALA A 110 -22.88 -0.78 -4.45
N ASN A 111 -22.87 -0.59 -3.13
CA ASN A 111 -23.98 0.02 -2.39
C ASN A 111 -24.06 1.53 -2.63
N ARG A 112 -25.00 1.93 -3.50
CA ARG A 112 -25.24 3.35 -3.82
C ARG A 112 -25.81 4.18 -2.67
N GLY A 113 -26.41 3.56 -1.65
CA GLY A 113 -26.84 4.25 -0.44
C GLY A 113 -25.65 4.77 0.37
N LEU A 114 -24.60 3.96 0.48
CA LEU A 114 -23.36 4.37 1.15
C LEU A 114 -22.72 5.57 0.44
N ILE A 115 -22.77 5.63 -0.89
CA ILE A 115 -22.23 6.76 -1.69
C ILE A 115 -22.77 8.10 -1.22
N ARG A 116 -24.09 8.17 -1.00
CA ARG A 116 -24.76 9.42 -0.63
C ARG A 116 -24.29 9.91 0.74
N GLU A 117 -24.12 9.00 1.69
CA GLU A 117 -23.76 9.33 3.08
C GLU A 117 -22.25 9.54 3.27
N ALA A 118 -21.43 8.89 2.42
CA ALA A 118 -19.97 8.85 2.52
C ALA A 118 -19.24 9.91 1.66
N PHE A 119 -19.97 10.69 0.86
CA PHE A 119 -19.33 11.61 -0.07
C PHE A 119 -18.95 12.93 0.62
N THR A 120 -17.65 13.24 0.59
CA THR A 120 -17.10 14.50 1.10
C THR A 120 -16.57 15.32 -0.08
N PRO A 121 -17.34 16.28 -0.62
CA PRO A 121 -16.98 17.04 -1.82
C PRO A 121 -15.60 17.72 -1.72
N GLU A 122 -15.25 18.23 -0.54
CA GLU A 122 -13.99 18.94 -0.28
C GLU A 122 -12.76 18.02 -0.38
N LYS A 123 -12.96 16.70 -0.28
CA LYS A 123 -11.92 15.69 -0.37
C LYS A 123 -11.88 15.00 -1.73
N ALA A 124 -12.75 15.43 -2.66
CA ALA A 124 -12.93 14.75 -3.95
C ALA A 124 -11.68 14.71 -4.82
N GLN A 125 -10.79 15.67 -4.62
CA GLN A 125 -9.54 15.77 -5.35
C GLN A 125 -8.35 15.17 -4.60
N SER A 126 -8.50 14.64 -3.39
CA SER A 126 -7.38 14.14 -2.59
C SER A 126 -7.49 12.68 -2.20
N TRP A 127 -8.70 12.22 -1.85
CA TRP A 127 -8.93 10.90 -1.24
C TRP A 127 -9.46 9.86 -2.22
N MET A 128 -9.41 10.16 -3.52
CA MET A 128 -10.29 9.52 -4.50
C MET A 128 -9.57 9.16 -5.79
N ILE A 129 -8.26 8.90 -5.70
CA ILE A 129 -7.35 8.89 -6.85
C ILE A 129 -6.54 7.61 -6.87
N SER A 130 -6.48 6.95 -8.02
CA SER A 130 -5.38 6.04 -8.35
C SER A 130 -4.23 6.88 -8.90
N THR A 131 -3.09 6.87 -8.22
CA THR A 131 -2.00 7.81 -8.51
C THR A 131 -1.17 7.39 -9.73
N GLY A 132 -1.47 6.25 -10.36
CA GLY A 132 -0.79 5.74 -11.55
C GLY A 132 -1.42 4.48 -12.18
N PRO A 133 -1.01 4.10 -13.41
CA PRO A 133 -1.63 3.03 -14.21
C PRO A 133 -1.63 1.62 -13.60
N GLY A 134 -0.81 1.36 -12.58
CA GLY A 134 -0.66 0.04 -11.95
C GLY A 134 -1.40 -0.12 -10.63
N ASP A 135 -2.29 0.79 -10.25
CA ASP A 135 -2.86 0.80 -8.89
C ASP A 135 -4.14 -0.03 -8.73
N LEU A 136 -4.73 -0.51 -9.83
CA LEU A 136 -6.04 -1.17 -9.80
C LEU A 136 -5.96 -2.70 -9.69
N THR A 137 -4.88 -3.30 -10.16
CA THR A 137 -4.64 -4.74 -10.08
C THR A 137 -3.15 -5.02 -10.17
N GLY A 138 -2.71 -6.17 -9.65
CA GLY A 138 -1.33 -6.58 -9.78
C GLY A 138 -1.02 -7.89 -9.07
N THR A 139 0.27 -8.20 -9.05
CA THR A 139 0.81 -9.42 -8.46
C THR A 139 2.02 -9.11 -7.60
N VAL A 140 2.16 -9.81 -6.47
CA VAL A 140 3.36 -9.80 -5.65
C VAL A 140 3.97 -11.21 -5.71
N PRO A 141 5.21 -11.39 -6.21
CA PRO A 141 5.88 -12.69 -6.13
C PRO A 141 6.15 -13.05 -4.66
N LEU A 142 6.10 -14.34 -4.32
CA LEU A 142 6.45 -14.79 -2.96
C LEU A 142 7.95 -14.77 -2.67
N THR A 143 8.77 -14.41 -3.66
CA THR A 143 10.20 -14.16 -3.50
C THR A 143 10.51 -12.70 -3.78
N ARG A 144 11.29 -12.07 -2.90
CA ARG A 144 11.74 -10.68 -3.08
C ARG A 144 12.69 -10.62 -4.28
N VAL A 145 12.28 -9.94 -5.34
CA VAL A 145 13.10 -9.72 -6.53
C VAL A 145 13.78 -8.37 -6.42
N LEU A 146 15.08 -8.37 -6.12
CA LEU A 146 15.86 -7.14 -6.09
C LEU A 146 16.08 -6.60 -7.52
N PRO A 147 16.02 -5.28 -7.73
CA PRO A 147 16.41 -4.68 -9.00
C PRO A 147 17.85 -5.06 -9.32
N LYS A 148 18.15 -5.39 -10.58
CA LYS A 148 19.55 -5.49 -11.02
C LYS A 148 20.17 -4.10 -10.90
N ARG A 149 21.10 -3.91 -9.96
CA ARG A 149 21.91 -2.68 -9.87
C ARG A 149 22.60 -2.49 -11.22
N ARG A 150 22.32 -1.37 -11.89
CA ARG A 150 23.01 -0.94 -13.11
C ARG A 150 24.28 -0.21 -12.74
#